data_AF-A0A6P2CVW0-F1
#
_entry.id   AF-A0A6P2CVW0-F1
#
_cell.length_a   1.000
_cell.length_b   1.000
_cell.length_c   1.000
_cell.angle_alpha   90.00
_cell.angle_beta   90.00
_cell.angle_gamma   90.00
#
_symmetry.space_group_name_H-M   'P 1'
#
loop_
_entity.id
_entity.type
_entity.pdbx_description
1 polymer ?
#
loop_
_entity_poly.entity_id
_entity_poly.type
_entity_poly.pdbx_seq_one_letter_code
_entity_poly.pdbx_strand_id
1 'polypeptide(L)'
;MFTTPTPAANRWGRFAWPLSWSRASDLTPDPFPELQWEGAGGESLEKLRKYVIGEAQEAINWYLRRRRWKRRGAQITRVGAITAVTVASVIPVLAQLLGSDGRFAFNPGWGTVVLAGAALLVALDYFYGYTSSWVRYLDAEQRIARIVYEFQFDWERLRAGWVGAPPPTLDQVATALARLRNAVLGVQQVVEDETSLWATEFRSTLKQLDDAARTRPTPMPAAAGANVTVTNGAALDDGWGLAVGDGQTEQHWGIRAALTDLKPGPCRFVAEGVLKGCSVRDELTVEVPQQGIVDIRMTLN
;
A
#
# COMPACT_ATOMS: atom_id res chain seq x y z
N MET A 1 -37.46 -8.81 -48.53
CA MET A 1 -37.39 -7.63 -47.63
C MET A 1 -37.32 -8.16 -46.21
N PHE A 2 -36.11 -8.40 -45.70
CA PHE A 2 -35.87 -9.04 -44.40
C PHE A 2 -35.10 -8.05 -43.54
N THR A 3 -35.73 -7.56 -42.47
CA THR A 3 -35.12 -6.65 -41.50
C THR A 3 -34.27 -7.45 -40.54
N THR A 4 -32.97 -7.19 -40.51
CA THR A 4 -32.05 -7.69 -39.49
C THR A 4 -32.34 -7.02 -38.14
N PRO A 5 -32.37 -7.77 -37.02
CA PRO A 5 -32.49 -7.16 -35.71
C PRO A 5 -31.17 -6.45 -35.35
N THR A 6 -31.29 -5.20 -34.91
CA THR A 6 -30.22 -4.37 -34.38
C THR A 6 -29.59 -5.05 -33.15
N PRO A 7 -28.26 -5.23 -33.06
CA PRO A 7 -27.67 -5.77 -31.85
C PRO A 7 -27.79 -4.73 -30.72
N ALA A 8 -28.43 -5.14 -29.64
CA ALA A 8 -28.60 -4.32 -28.44
C ALA A 8 -27.24 -3.88 -27.89
N ALA A 9 -27.07 -2.57 -27.72
CA ALA A 9 -25.94 -1.97 -27.06
C ALA A 9 -25.76 -2.61 -25.67
N ASN A 10 -24.60 -3.24 -25.49
CA ASN A 10 -24.16 -3.87 -24.24
C ASN A 10 -23.98 -2.79 -23.15
N ARG A 11 -24.99 -2.70 -22.29
CA ARG A 11 -25.09 -1.80 -21.13
C ARG A 11 -24.24 -2.30 -19.95
N TRP A 12 -22.93 -2.44 -20.13
CA TRP A 12 -21.99 -2.68 -19.02
C TRP A 12 -21.32 -1.37 -18.61
N GLY A 13 -21.37 -1.09 -17.31
CA GLY A 13 -21.06 0.19 -16.68
C GLY A 13 -19.69 0.75 -17.04
N ARG A 14 -19.70 2.00 -17.51
CA ARG A 14 -18.53 2.88 -17.58
C ARG A 14 -18.02 3.14 -16.17
N PHE A 15 -17.08 2.35 -15.68
CA PHE A 15 -16.17 2.82 -14.64
C PHE A 15 -15.14 3.74 -15.30
N ALA A 16 -15.50 5.02 -15.39
CA ALA A 16 -14.60 6.08 -15.83
C ALA A 16 -13.59 6.37 -14.71
N TRP A 17 -12.33 5.95 -14.89
CA TRP A 17 -11.23 6.45 -14.07
C TRP A 17 -10.86 7.84 -14.61
N PRO A 18 -10.98 8.92 -13.83
CA PRO A 18 -10.42 10.20 -14.22
C PRO A 18 -8.94 10.17 -13.84
N LEU A 19 -8.05 10.27 -14.82
CA LEU A 19 -6.72 10.89 -14.74
C LEU A 19 -6.05 10.68 -16.10
N SER A 20 -6.24 11.67 -16.97
CA SER A 20 -5.64 11.76 -18.30
C SER A 20 -4.12 11.93 -18.20
N TRP A 21 -3.36 10.87 -18.46
CA TRP A 21 -1.91 10.94 -18.70
C TRP A 21 -1.63 10.42 -20.11
N SER A 22 -1.46 11.36 -21.05
CA SER A 22 -0.94 11.26 -22.43
C SER A 22 -0.94 9.88 -23.13
N ARG A 23 -1.82 9.76 -24.15
CA ARG A 23 -1.88 8.84 -25.31
C ARG A 23 -0.66 7.92 -25.55
N ALA A 24 -0.46 6.91 -24.74
CA ALA A 24 -0.02 5.64 -25.30
C ALA A 24 -1.30 4.96 -25.77
N SER A 25 -1.42 4.68 -27.06
CA SER A 25 -2.53 3.86 -27.56
C SER A 25 -2.59 2.59 -26.73
N ASP A 26 -3.78 2.24 -26.24
CA ASP A 26 -4.00 0.96 -25.58
C ASP A 26 -3.65 -0.19 -26.53
N LEU A 27 -3.48 -1.40 -26.00
CA LEU A 27 -3.31 -2.60 -26.83
C LEU A 27 -4.61 -2.87 -27.59
N THR A 28 -4.80 -2.19 -28.71
CA THR A 28 -5.88 -2.39 -29.65
C THR A 28 -5.30 -3.08 -30.86
N PRO A 29 -5.85 -4.24 -31.27
CA PRO A 29 -5.39 -4.91 -32.47
C PRO A 29 -5.53 -3.98 -33.67
N ASP A 30 -4.49 -3.94 -34.49
CA ASP A 30 -4.55 -3.33 -35.81
C ASP A 30 -5.64 -4.03 -36.65
N PRO A 31 -6.26 -3.31 -37.60
CA PRO A 31 -7.24 -3.89 -38.48
C PRO A 31 -6.64 -5.09 -39.23
N PHE A 32 -7.37 -6.19 -39.23
CA PHE A 32 -6.94 -7.41 -39.90
C PHE A 32 -6.72 -7.15 -41.41
N PRO A 33 -5.60 -7.59 -42.00
CA PRO A 33 -5.26 -7.25 -43.37
C PRO A 33 -6.23 -7.87 -44.37
N GLU A 34 -6.52 -7.15 -45.45
CA GLU A 34 -7.27 -7.70 -46.58
C GLU A 34 -6.44 -8.75 -47.31
N LEU A 35 -7.01 -9.94 -47.47
CA LEU A 35 -6.32 -11.09 -48.06
C LEU A 35 -6.90 -11.42 -49.43
N GLN A 36 -6.02 -11.69 -50.37
CA GLN A 36 -6.38 -12.12 -51.72
C GLN A 36 -5.80 -13.53 -51.95
N TRP A 37 -6.69 -14.51 -52.06
CA TRP A 37 -6.31 -15.91 -52.24
C TRP A 37 -6.33 -16.36 -53.71
N GLU A 38 -6.66 -15.45 -54.64
CA GLU A 38 -6.58 -15.72 -56.07
C GLU A 38 -5.11 -15.87 -56.49
N GLY A 39 -4.69 -17.10 -56.83
CA GLY A 39 -3.33 -17.43 -57.24
C GLY A 39 -2.47 -18.07 -56.13
N ALA A 40 -1.18 -17.75 -56.11
CA ALA A 40 -0.13 -18.46 -55.38
C ALA A 40 -0.18 -18.39 -53.83
N GLY A 41 -1.10 -17.64 -53.22
CA GLY A 41 -1.29 -17.53 -51.75
C GLY A 41 -0.14 -16.91 -50.94
N GLY A 42 1.10 -16.90 -51.47
CA GLY A 42 2.31 -16.49 -50.76
C GLY A 42 2.32 -15.01 -50.36
N GLU A 43 1.77 -14.12 -51.19
CA GLU A 43 1.68 -12.69 -50.84
C GLU A 43 0.73 -12.46 -49.66
N SER A 44 -0.42 -13.14 -49.64
CA SER A 44 -1.37 -13.06 -48.52
C SER A 44 -0.81 -13.64 -47.23
N LEU A 45 -0.03 -14.72 -47.32
CA LEU A 45 0.70 -15.27 -46.17
C LEU A 45 1.76 -14.30 -45.64
N GLU A 46 2.48 -13.60 -46.52
CA GLU A 46 3.47 -12.60 -46.11
C GLU A 46 2.81 -11.35 -45.49
N LYS A 47 1.65 -10.91 -46.01
CA LYS A 47 0.84 -9.86 -45.38
C LYS A 47 0.41 -10.25 -43.97
N LEU A 48 -0.07 -11.48 -43.78
CA LEU A 48 -0.42 -12.00 -42.45
C LEU A 48 0.79 -12.10 -41.52
N ARG A 49 1.94 -12.55 -42.02
CA ARG A 49 3.17 -12.60 -41.24
C ARG A 49 3.55 -11.22 -40.72
N LYS A 50 3.54 -10.21 -41.58
CA LYS A 50 3.83 -8.82 -41.20
C LYS A 50 2.84 -8.30 -40.16
N TYR A 51 1.55 -8.59 -40.33
CA TYR A 51 0.51 -8.26 -39.35
C TYR A 51 0.79 -8.88 -37.98
N VAL A 52 1.03 -10.20 -37.92
CA VAL A 52 1.29 -10.92 -36.66
C VAL A 52 2.57 -10.42 -35.97
N ILE A 53 3.64 -10.18 -36.72
CA ILE A 53 4.89 -9.61 -36.17
C ILE A 53 4.65 -8.18 -35.68
N GLY A 54 3.87 -7.39 -36.42
CA GLY A 54 3.45 -6.03 -36.05
C GLY A 54 2.77 -6.03 -34.70
N GLU A 55 1.67 -6.77 -34.55
CA GLU A 55 0.91 -6.93 -33.30
C GLU A 55 1.81 -7.30 -32.12
N ALA A 56 2.68 -8.31 -32.30
CA ALA A 56 3.58 -8.75 -31.24
C ALA A 56 4.60 -7.66 -30.86
N GLN A 57 5.15 -6.95 -31.85
CA GLN A 57 6.12 -5.89 -31.63
C GLN A 57 5.47 -4.66 -30.98
N GLU A 58 4.23 -4.33 -31.33
CA GLU A 58 3.46 -3.28 -30.67
C GLU A 58 3.20 -3.63 -29.21
N ALA A 59 2.85 -4.88 -28.92
CA ALA A 59 2.69 -5.36 -27.55
C ALA A 59 3.98 -5.22 -26.73
N ILE A 60 5.12 -5.69 -27.27
CA ILE A 60 6.44 -5.52 -26.64
C ILE A 60 6.73 -4.04 -26.38
N ASN A 61 6.51 -3.19 -27.38
CA ASN A 61 6.77 -1.76 -27.28
C ASN A 61 5.88 -1.08 -26.24
N TRP A 62 4.62 -1.50 -26.12
CA TRP A 62 3.71 -1.02 -25.10
C TRP A 62 4.23 -1.36 -23.69
N TYR A 63 4.62 -2.62 -23.44
CA TYR A 63 5.18 -3.06 -22.16
C TYR A 63 6.45 -2.27 -21.83
N LEU A 64 7.39 -2.16 -22.78
CA LEU A 64 8.63 -1.39 -22.61
C LEU A 64 8.37 0.07 -22.22
N ARG A 65 7.43 0.74 -22.90
CA ARG A 65 7.07 2.14 -22.58
C ARG A 65 6.47 2.26 -21.19
N ARG A 66 5.52 1.40 -20.83
CA ARG A 66 4.80 1.46 -19.54
C ARG A 66 5.69 1.12 -18.36
N ARG A 67 6.60 0.17 -18.57
CA ARG A 67 7.57 -0.34 -17.61
C ARG A 67 8.52 0.74 -17.06
N ARG A 68 8.93 1.74 -17.86
CA ARG A 68 9.86 2.81 -17.43
C ARG A 68 9.34 3.64 -16.26
N TRP A 69 8.07 4.05 -16.30
CA TRP A 69 7.48 4.85 -15.23
C TRP A 69 7.27 4.03 -13.96
N LYS A 70 6.90 2.75 -14.09
CA LYS A 70 6.78 1.82 -12.96
C LYS A 70 8.13 1.62 -12.26
N ARG A 71 9.22 1.46 -13.03
CA ARG A 71 10.59 1.38 -12.48
C ARG A 71 10.94 2.60 -11.64
N ARG A 72 10.69 3.80 -12.17
CA ARG A 72 11.00 5.05 -11.46
C ARG A 72 10.18 5.17 -10.18
N GLY A 73 8.89 4.87 -10.23
CA GLY A 73 8.03 4.84 -9.04
C GLY A 73 8.55 3.89 -7.96
N ALA A 74 8.94 2.67 -8.34
CA ALA A 74 9.51 1.68 -7.41
C ALA A 74 10.85 2.15 -6.81
N GLN A 75 11.72 2.76 -7.62
CA GLN A 75 13.00 3.28 -7.14
C GLN A 75 12.82 4.46 -6.19
N ILE A 76 11.96 5.42 -6.53
CA ILE A 76 11.71 6.61 -5.70
C ILE A 76 11.11 6.21 -4.35
N THR A 77 10.09 5.35 -4.34
CA THR A 77 9.45 4.89 -3.10
C THR A 77 10.41 4.10 -2.21
N ARG A 78 11.17 3.15 -2.78
CA ARG A 78 12.15 2.35 -2.02
C ARG A 78 13.30 3.19 -1.47
N VAL A 79 13.96 3.98 -2.31
CA VAL A 79 15.07 4.83 -1.88
C VAL A 79 14.56 5.85 -0.86
N GLY A 80 13.41 6.47 -1.12
CA GLY A 80 12.76 7.39 -0.19
C GLY A 80 12.50 6.74 1.18
N ALA A 81 11.88 5.54 1.20
CA ALA A 81 11.61 4.84 2.45
C ALA A 81 12.89 4.52 3.23
N ILE A 82 13.93 3.99 2.56
CA ILE A 82 15.22 3.67 3.19
C ILE A 82 15.88 4.94 3.75
N THR A 83 15.90 6.03 2.99
CA THR A 83 16.47 7.31 3.46
C THR A 83 15.69 7.86 4.64
N ALA A 84 14.36 7.79 4.62
CA ALA A 84 13.52 8.24 5.72
C ALA A 84 13.73 7.41 6.99
N VAL A 85 13.77 6.08 6.91
CA VAL A 85 14.11 5.22 8.06
C VAL A 85 15.49 5.57 8.62
N THR A 86 16.48 5.76 7.74
CA THR A 86 17.84 6.12 8.15
C THR A 86 17.86 7.47 8.88
N VAL A 87 17.22 8.50 8.33
CA VAL A 87 17.11 9.83 8.97
C VAL A 87 16.37 9.74 10.31
N ALA A 88 15.23 9.03 10.35
CA ALA A 88 14.45 8.83 11.57
C ALA A 88 15.28 8.17 12.69
N SER A 89 16.15 7.21 12.34
CA SER A 89 17.02 6.52 13.30
C SER A 89 18.13 7.40 13.88
N VAL A 90 18.60 8.41 13.14
CA VAL A 90 19.72 9.28 13.53
C VAL A 90 19.25 10.53 14.29
N ILE A 91 18.00 11.00 14.06
CA ILE A 91 17.43 12.18 14.73
C ILE A 91 17.57 12.16 16.26
N PRO A 92 17.24 11.06 16.99
CA PRO A 92 17.37 11.04 18.46
C PRO A 92 18.81 11.19 18.96
N VAL A 93 19.78 10.71 18.19
CA VAL A 93 21.21 10.81 18.53
C VAL A 93 21.71 12.24 18.31
N LEU A 94 21.31 12.87 17.19
CA LEU A 94 21.63 14.27 16.91
C LEU A 94 21.01 15.22 17.95
N ALA A 95 19.77 14.96 18.36
CA ALA A 95 19.10 15.75 19.39
C ALA A 95 19.85 15.71 20.74
N GLN A 96 20.43 14.56 21.09
CA GLN A 96 21.25 14.42 22.31
C GLN A 96 22.60 15.13 22.20
N LEU A 97 23.28 15.04 21.06
CA LEU A 97 24.62 15.62 20.86
C LEU A 97 24.61 17.14 20.66
N LEU A 98 23.56 17.70 20.06
CA LEU A 98 23.45 19.13 19.74
C LEU A 98 22.62 19.92 20.77
N GLY A 99 21.86 19.22 21.61
CA GLY A 99 20.99 19.83 22.62
C GLY A 99 21.71 20.33 23.89
N SER A 100 23.02 20.08 24.03
CA SER A 100 23.80 20.43 25.22
C SER A 100 24.10 21.93 25.40
N ASP A 101 24.08 22.73 24.33
CA ASP A 101 24.48 24.15 24.37
C ASP A 101 23.30 25.15 24.24
N GLY A 102 22.06 24.68 24.39
CA GLY A 102 20.88 25.55 24.51
C GLY A 102 20.48 26.34 23.25
N ARG A 103 21.08 26.07 22.09
CA ARG A 103 20.77 26.75 20.82
C ARG A 103 20.48 25.72 19.72
N PHE A 104 19.19 25.49 19.47
CA PHE A 104 18.57 24.53 18.56
C PHE A 104 18.52 23.06 19.02
N ALA A 105 17.61 22.75 19.95
CA ALA A 105 17.14 21.38 20.15
C ALA A 105 16.00 21.07 19.15
N PHE A 106 16.26 20.24 18.13
CA PHE A 106 15.17 19.67 17.32
C PHE A 106 14.34 18.73 18.21
N ASN A 107 13.01 18.89 18.20
CA ASN A 107 12.12 18.00 18.96
C ASN A 107 12.32 16.55 18.47
N PRO A 108 12.69 15.59 19.35
CA PRO A 108 12.89 14.18 18.98
C PRO A 108 11.66 13.54 18.31
N GLY A 109 10.47 14.08 18.55
CA GLY A 109 9.22 13.68 17.89
C GLY A 109 9.23 13.83 16.37
N TRP A 110 10.14 14.62 15.77
CA TRP A 110 10.30 14.61 14.31
C TRP A 110 10.79 13.26 13.77
N GLY A 111 11.49 12.46 14.58
CA GLY A 111 11.88 11.10 14.21
C GLY A 111 10.68 10.20 13.90
N THR A 112 9.61 10.31 14.70
CA THR A 112 8.38 9.52 14.46
C THR A 112 7.63 10.01 13.22
N VAL A 113 7.61 11.31 12.94
CA VAL A 113 7.02 11.88 11.72
C VAL A 113 7.75 11.38 10.47
N VAL A 114 9.10 11.40 10.48
CA VAL A 114 9.90 10.89 9.36
C VAL A 114 9.69 9.39 9.18
N LEU A 115 9.60 8.63 10.28
CA LEU A 115 9.32 7.19 10.22
C LEU A 115 7.92 6.90 9.65
N ALA A 116 6.91 7.68 10.02
CA ALA A 116 5.56 7.59 9.44
C ALA A 116 5.58 7.91 7.93
N GLY A 117 6.39 8.87 7.51
CA GLY A 117 6.64 9.15 6.09
C GLY A 117 7.26 7.97 5.35
N ALA A 118 8.21 7.27 5.97
CA ALA A 118 8.79 6.04 5.41
C ALA A 118 7.74 4.95 5.21
N ALA A 119 6.89 4.74 6.23
CA ALA A 119 5.78 3.79 6.16
C ALA A 119 4.78 4.16 5.05
N LEU A 120 4.48 5.46 4.89
CA LEU A 120 3.64 5.94 3.80
C LEU A 120 4.25 5.63 2.42
N LEU A 121 5.56 5.83 2.24
CA LEU A 121 6.22 5.51 0.96
C LEU A 121 6.13 4.02 0.62
N VAL A 122 6.27 3.14 1.63
CA VAL A 122 6.07 1.69 1.45
C VAL A 122 4.62 1.37 1.11
N ALA A 123 3.65 1.99 1.81
CA ALA A 123 2.23 1.81 1.53
C ALA A 123 1.86 2.30 0.11
N LEU A 124 2.48 3.37 -0.37
CA LEU A 124 2.29 3.85 -1.74
C LEU A 124 2.87 2.88 -2.78
N ASP A 125 4.09 2.33 -2.58
CA ASP A 125 4.63 1.31 -3.48
C ASP A 125 3.71 0.08 -3.55
N TYR A 126 3.19 -0.34 -2.39
CA TYR A 126 2.27 -1.46 -2.27
C TYR A 126 0.92 -1.20 -2.96
N PHE A 127 0.31 -0.04 -2.72
CA PHE A 127 -0.98 0.33 -3.30
C PHE A 127 -0.92 0.49 -4.83
N TYR A 128 0.11 1.17 -5.34
CA TYR A 128 0.29 1.36 -6.78
C TYR A 128 0.95 0.17 -7.49
N GLY A 129 1.48 -0.79 -6.72
CA GLY A 129 2.17 -1.98 -7.18
C GLY A 129 3.35 -1.65 -8.09
N TYR A 130 4.13 -0.60 -7.82
CA TYR A 130 5.21 -0.20 -8.74
C TYR A 130 6.26 -1.29 -8.89
N THR A 131 6.69 -1.87 -7.76
CA THR A 131 7.64 -2.99 -7.75
C THR A 131 7.07 -4.20 -8.51
N SER A 132 5.88 -4.69 -8.17
CA SER A 132 5.31 -5.91 -8.77
C SER A 132 5.04 -5.74 -10.26
N SER A 133 4.42 -4.62 -10.64
CA SER A 133 4.10 -4.31 -12.05
C SER A 133 5.36 -4.24 -12.92
N TRP A 134 6.48 -3.71 -12.41
CA TRP A 134 7.73 -3.63 -13.19
C TRP A 134 8.27 -5.01 -13.57
N VAL A 135 8.27 -5.95 -12.62
CA VAL A 135 8.78 -7.31 -12.85
C VAL A 135 7.86 -8.07 -13.81
N ARG A 136 6.55 -7.95 -13.62
CA ARG A 136 5.58 -8.63 -14.45
C ARG A 136 5.56 -8.13 -15.89
N TYR A 137 5.72 -6.82 -16.10
CA TYR A 137 5.87 -6.28 -17.45
C TYR A 137 7.15 -6.75 -18.14
N LEU A 138 8.24 -6.96 -17.39
CA LEU A 138 9.45 -7.58 -17.94
C LEU A 138 9.19 -9.04 -18.34
N ASP A 139 8.49 -9.80 -17.51
CA ASP A 139 8.14 -11.20 -17.83
C ASP A 139 7.25 -11.30 -19.08
N ALA A 140 6.19 -10.49 -19.14
CA ALA A 140 5.30 -10.43 -20.31
C ALA A 140 6.06 -10.05 -21.59
N GLU A 141 6.93 -9.03 -21.52
CA GLU A 141 7.82 -8.63 -22.62
C GLU A 141 8.69 -9.79 -23.09
N GLN A 142 9.34 -10.52 -22.17
CA GLN A 142 10.20 -11.65 -22.48
C GLN A 142 9.43 -12.82 -23.11
N ARG A 143 8.23 -13.12 -22.59
CA ARG A 143 7.35 -14.17 -23.12
C ARG A 143 6.92 -13.86 -24.55
N ILE A 144 6.51 -12.62 -24.84
CA ILE A 144 6.13 -12.21 -26.20
C ILE A 144 7.34 -12.23 -27.13
N ALA A 145 8.49 -11.71 -26.70
CA ALA A 145 9.72 -11.74 -27.50
C ALA A 145 10.10 -13.18 -27.86
N ARG A 146 10.00 -14.11 -26.91
CA ARG A 146 10.25 -15.53 -27.16
C ARG A 146 9.30 -16.12 -28.21
N ILE A 147 8.00 -15.84 -28.13
CA ILE A 147 7.01 -16.27 -29.13
C ILE A 147 7.40 -15.77 -30.52
N VAL A 148 7.81 -14.50 -30.63
CA VAL A 148 8.25 -13.90 -31.90
C VAL A 148 9.49 -14.59 -32.45
N TYR A 149 10.50 -14.85 -31.61
CA TYR A 149 11.72 -15.54 -32.03
C TYR A 149 11.42 -16.97 -32.52
N GLU A 150 10.66 -17.75 -31.74
CA GLU A 150 10.26 -19.11 -32.10
C GLU A 150 9.47 -19.12 -33.42
N PHE A 151 8.50 -18.21 -33.56
CA PHE A 151 7.71 -18.05 -34.78
C PHE A 151 8.57 -17.73 -36.01
N GLN A 152 9.53 -16.81 -35.90
CA GLN A 152 10.38 -16.43 -37.04
C GLN A 152 11.25 -17.59 -37.52
N PHE A 153 11.86 -18.36 -36.61
CA PHE A 153 12.64 -19.54 -36.98
C PHE A 153 11.77 -20.64 -37.59
N ASP A 154 10.61 -20.92 -37.00
CA ASP A 154 9.64 -21.87 -37.54
C ASP A 154 9.13 -21.45 -38.93
N TRP A 155 8.95 -20.15 -39.14
CA TRP A 155 8.52 -19.59 -40.41
C TRP A 155 9.57 -19.78 -41.50
N GLU A 156 10.84 -19.45 -41.23
CA GLU A 156 11.91 -19.67 -42.21
C GLU A 156 12.13 -21.16 -42.49
N ARG A 157 11.97 -22.02 -41.47
CA ARG A 157 11.96 -23.48 -41.67
C ARG A 157 10.84 -23.91 -42.61
N LEU A 158 9.63 -23.36 -42.46
CA LEU A 158 8.50 -23.66 -43.33
C LEU A 158 8.77 -23.17 -44.77
N ARG A 159 9.28 -21.94 -44.91
CA ARG A 159 9.64 -21.35 -46.21
C ARG A 159 10.73 -22.11 -46.95
N ALA A 160 11.73 -22.64 -46.24
CA ALA A 160 12.75 -23.48 -46.83
C ALA A 160 12.16 -24.72 -47.52
N GLY A 161 11.06 -25.26 -46.98
CA GLY A 161 10.31 -26.37 -47.59
C GLY A 161 9.52 -26.02 -48.85
N TRP A 162 9.41 -24.74 -49.21
CA TRP A 162 8.75 -24.27 -50.44
C TRP A 162 9.72 -24.06 -51.60
N VAL A 163 11.03 -24.12 -51.33
CA VAL A 163 12.08 -23.92 -52.34
C VAL A 163 12.01 -25.07 -53.36
N GLY A 164 11.70 -24.73 -54.62
CA GLY A 164 11.63 -25.66 -55.75
C GLY A 164 10.22 -26.01 -56.25
N ALA A 165 9.16 -25.65 -55.51
CA ALA A 165 7.77 -25.84 -55.95
C ALA A 165 6.85 -24.65 -55.60
N PRO A 166 7.14 -23.41 -56.04
CA PRO A 166 6.16 -22.33 -55.98
C PRO A 166 5.04 -22.58 -57.02
N PRO A 167 3.75 -22.39 -56.69
CA PRO A 167 3.19 -21.91 -55.42
C PRO A 167 3.07 -22.97 -54.31
N PRO A 168 3.04 -22.58 -53.02
CA PRO A 168 2.86 -23.51 -51.89
C PRO A 168 1.58 -24.33 -52.03
N THR A 169 1.64 -25.60 -51.62
CA THR A 169 0.48 -26.52 -51.66
C THR A 169 -0.59 -26.11 -50.62
N LEU A 170 -1.83 -26.57 -50.79
CA LEU A 170 -2.92 -26.29 -49.86
C LEU A 170 -2.58 -26.69 -48.41
N ASP A 171 -1.94 -27.85 -48.22
CA ASP A 171 -1.50 -28.31 -46.89
C ASP A 171 -0.41 -27.40 -46.29
N GLN A 172 0.51 -26.90 -47.12
CA GLN A 172 1.54 -25.95 -46.69
C GLN A 172 0.92 -24.60 -46.29
N VAL A 173 -0.08 -24.13 -47.04
CA VAL A 173 -0.85 -22.91 -46.71
C VAL A 173 -1.61 -23.10 -45.40
N ALA A 174 -2.32 -24.23 -45.22
CA ALA A 174 -3.03 -24.53 -43.98
C ALA A 174 -2.08 -24.59 -42.77
N THR A 175 -0.90 -25.20 -42.95
CA THR A 175 0.15 -25.24 -41.91
C THR A 175 0.67 -23.84 -41.57
N ALA A 176 0.93 -23.00 -42.58
CA ALA A 176 1.35 -21.62 -42.39
C ALA A 176 0.31 -20.79 -41.61
N LEU A 177 -0.97 -20.92 -42.00
CA LEU A 177 -2.08 -20.24 -41.33
C LEU A 177 -2.22 -20.69 -39.86
N ALA A 178 -2.09 -21.98 -39.58
CA ALA A 178 -2.11 -22.49 -38.22
C ALA A 178 -0.97 -21.89 -37.37
N ARG A 179 0.24 -21.75 -37.93
CA ARG A 179 1.38 -21.14 -37.24
C ARG A 179 1.17 -19.65 -36.95
N LEU A 180 0.66 -18.90 -37.94
CA LEU A 180 0.30 -17.48 -37.78
C LEU A 180 -0.77 -17.30 -36.68
N ARG A 181 -1.82 -18.12 -36.72
CA ARG A 181 -2.88 -18.12 -35.70
C ARG A 181 -2.32 -18.41 -34.31
N ASN A 182 -1.48 -19.43 -34.17
CA ASN A 182 -0.93 -19.80 -32.87
C ASN A 182 -0.01 -18.71 -32.31
N ALA A 183 0.77 -18.02 -33.16
CA ALA A 183 1.61 -16.92 -32.73
C ALA A 183 0.77 -15.74 -32.19
N VAL A 184 -0.24 -15.29 -32.92
CA VAL A 184 -1.09 -14.16 -32.47
C VAL A 184 -1.89 -14.51 -31.22
N LEU A 185 -2.45 -15.72 -31.13
CA LEU A 185 -3.15 -16.18 -29.93
C LEU A 185 -2.20 -16.34 -28.74
N GLY A 186 -0.95 -16.75 -28.97
CA GLY A 186 0.07 -16.81 -27.94
C GLY A 186 0.38 -15.43 -27.34
N VAL A 187 0.46 -14.39 -28.17
CA VAL A 187 0.64 -13.00 -27.69
C VAL A 187 -0.57 -12.55 -26.88
N GLN A 188 -1.78 -12.79 -27.38
CA GLN A 188 -3.03 -12.44 -26.68
C GLN A 188 -3.11 -13.16 -25.32
N GLN A 189 -2.74 -14.44 -25.26
CA GLN A 189 -2.72 -15.19 -24.00
C GLN A 189 -1.77 -14.58 -22.98
N VAL A 190 -0.60 -14.08 -23.38
CA VAL A 190 0.31 -13.39 -22.44
C VAL A 190 -0.35 -12.13 -21.86
N VAL A 191 -1.08 -11.37 -22.67
CA VAL A 191 -1.80 -10.17 -22.23
C VAL A 191 -2.95 -10.53 -21.29
N GLU A 192 -3.70 -11.59 -21.60
CA GLU A 192 -4.79 -12.10 -20.76
C GLU A 192 -4.29 -12.62 -19.41
N ASP A 193 -3.22 -13.43 -19.43
CA ASP A 193 -2.59 -13.97 -18.23
C ASP A 193 -2.15 -12.82 -17.31
N GLU A 194 -1.47 -11.82 -17.86
CA GLU A 194 -1.01 -10.65 -17.12
C GLU A 194 -2.20 -9.86 -16.54
N THR A 195 -3.26 -9.67 -17.32
CA THR A 195 -4.48 -8.99 -16.83
C THR A 195 -5.11 -9.76 -15.66
N SER A 196 -5.18 -11.08 -15.75
CA SER A 196 -5.75 -11.95 -14.72
C SER A 196 -4.91 -11.96 -13.43
N LEU A 197 -3.59 -11.98 -13.57
CA LEU A 197 -2.66 -11.93 -12.45
C LEU A 197 -2.73 -10.57 -11.76
N TRP A 198 -2.90 -9.49 -12.53
CA TRP A 198 -3.11 -8.15 -11.99
C TRP A 198 -4.40 -8.04 -11.20
N ALA A 199 -5.51 -8.57 -11.73
CA ALA A 199 -6.78 -8.56 -11.01
C ALA A 199 -6.70 -9.34 -9.69
N THR A 200 -5.95 -10.45 -9.66
CA THR A 200 -5.76 -11.27 -8.46
C THR A 200 -4.91 -10.56 -7.41
N GLU A 201 -3.78 -9.98 -7.81
CA GLU A 201 -2.94 -9.16 -6.93
C GLU A 201 -3.70 -7.95 -6.39
N PHE A 202 -4.47 -7.26 -7.23
CA PHE A 202 -5.23 -6.10 -6.79
C PHE A 202 -6.26 -6.47 -5.72
N ARG A 203 -6.96 -7.60 -5.89
CA ARG A 203 -7.90 -8.12 -4.88
C ARG A 203 -7.21 -8.49 -3.58
N SER A 204 -6.02 -9.12 -3.65
CA SER A 204 -5.28 -9.49 -2.44
C SER A 204 -4.76 -8.26 -1.69
N THR A 205 -4.29 -7.25 -2.42
CA THR A 205 -3.90 -5.94 -1.88
C THR A 205 -5.04 -5.24 -1.15
N LEU A 206 -6.24 -5.20 -1.74
CA LEU A 206 -7.42 -4.62 -1.08
C LEU A 206 -7.78 -5.35 0.21
N LYS A 207 -7.68 -6.68 0.23
CA LYS A 207 -7.96 -7.47 1.42
C LYS A 207 -6.96 -7.17 2.55
N GLN A 208 -5.66 -7.13 2.25
CA GLN A 208 -4.64 -6.82 3.26
C GLN A 208 -4.79 -5.41 3.83
N LEU A 209 -5.22 -4.44 3.01
CA LEU A 209 -5.52 -3.09 3.49
C LEU A 209 -6.74 -3.06 4.43
N ASP A 210 -7.80 -3.80 4.12
CA ASP A 210 -8.97 -3.94 5.00
C ASP A 210 -8.59 -4.62 6.33
N ASP A 211 -7.79 -5.69 6.27
CA ASP A 211 -7.29 -6.38 7.47
C ASP A 211 -6.42 -5.44 8.33
N ALA A 212 -5.52 -4.68 7.72
CA ALA A 212 -4.69 -3.70 8.42
C ALA A 212 -5.51 -2.57 9.05
N ALA A 213 -6.55 -2.07 8.36
CA ALA A 213 -7.44 -1.04 8.88
C ALA A 213 -8.29 -1.53 10.06
N ARG A 214 -8.67 -2.82 10.07
CA ARG A 214 -9.41 -3.45 11.16
C ARG A 214 -8.54 -3.76 12.38
N THR A 215 -7.24 -3.89 12.18
CA THR A 215 -6.29 -4.14 13.27
C THR A 215 -6.10 -2.86 14.08
N ARG A 216 -6.95 -2.65 15.09
CA ARG A 216 -6.82 -1.55 16.03
C ARG A 216 -5.48 -1.71 16.76
N PRO A 217 -4.59 -0.69 16.81
CA PRO A 217 -3.43 -0.78 17.68
C PRO A 217 -3.94 -1.04 19.09
N THR A 218 -3.42 -2.09 19.72
CA THR A 218 -3.68 -2.40 21.12
C THR A 218 -3.47 -1.11 21.90
N PRO A 219 -4.46 -0.61 22.66
CA PRO A 219 -4.26 0.60 23.45
C PRO A 219 -3.00 0.37 24.30
N MET A 220 -2.05 1.31 24.25
CA MET A 220 -0.93 1.31 25.18
C MET A 220 -1.51 1.13 26.59
N PRO A 221 -0.88 0.35 27.47
CA PRO A 221 -1.38 0.19 28.82
C PRO A 221 -1.54 1.58 29.44
N ALA A 222 -2.77 1.95 29.79
CA ALA A 222 -3.04 3.21 30.46
C ALA A 222 -2.20 3.22 31.74
N ALA A 223 -1.42 4.28 31.95
CA ALA A 223 -0.68 4.46 33.18
C ALA A 223 -1.64 4.38 34.38
N ALA A 224 -1.18 3.80 35.48
CA ALA A 224 -2.03 3.61 36.65
C ALA A 224 -2.53 4.96 37.20
N GLY A 225 -3.79 4.99 37.63
CA GLY A 225 -4.41 6.20 38.19
C GLY A 225 -5.09 5.91 39.52
N ALA A 226 -5.47 6.97 40.23
CA ALA A 226 -6.28 6.86 41.44
C ALA A 226 -7.36 7.93 41.49
N ASN A 227 -8.57 7.56 41.91
CA ASN A 227 -9.59 8.51 42.30
C ASN A 227 -9.60 8.60 43.83
N VAL A 228 -9.22 9.74 44.38
CA VAL A 228 -9.28 10.00 45.81
C VAL A 228 -10.58 10.72 46.13
N THR A 229 -11.38 10.15 47.04
CA THR A 229 -12.60 10.77 47.56
C THR A 229 -12.39 11.14 49.02
N VAL A 230 -12.39 12.45 49.32
CA VAL A 230 -12.40 12.97 50.69
C VAL A 230 -13.85 13.20 51.11
N THR A 231 -14.35 12.37 52.02
CA THR A 231 -15.77 12.27 52.37
C THR A 231 -16.35 13.57 52.95
N ASN A 232 -15.53 14.33 53.68
CA ASN A 232 -15.87 15.64 54.25
C ASN A 232 -15.19 16.81 53.52
N GLY A 233 -14.63 16.59 52.31
CA GLY A 233 -13.85 17.61 51.60
C GLY A 233 -14.62 18.89 51.27
N ALA A 234 -15.94 18.80 51.08
CA ALA A 234 -16.81 19.95 50.83
C ALA A 234 -17.14 20.78 52.08
N ALA A 235 -16.83 20.26 53.29
CA ALA A 235 -17.07 20.97 54.54
C ALA A 235 -15.84 21.75 55.04
N LEU A 236 -14.74 21.70 54.28
CA LEU A 236 -13.48 22.38 54.61
C LEU A 236 -13.51 23.84 54.17
N ASP A 237 -12.88 24.70 54.97
CA ASP A 237 -12.98 26.15 54.85
C ASP A 237 -12.35 26.66 53.53
N ASP A 238 -11.19 26.10 53.15
CA ASP A 238 -10.39 26.53 51.98
C ASP A 238 -10.11 25.40 50.97
N GLY A 239 -10.85 24.30 51.04
CA GLY A 239 -10.56 23.07 50.28
C GLY A 239 -9.56 22.16 50.99
N TRP A 240 -8.93 21.25 50.24
CA TRP A 240 -7.96 20.29 50.76
C TRP A 240 -6.77 20.09 49.84
N GLY A 241 -5.62 19.89 50.45
CA GLY A 241 -4.39 19.47 49.80
C GLY A 241 -4.30 17.94 49.69
N LEU A 242 -3.78 17.45 48.56
CA LEU A 242 -3.44 16.04 48.33
C LEU A 242 -1.96 15.91 47.93
N ALA A 243 -1.21 15.10 48.66
CA ALA A 243 0.15 14.72 48.30
C ALA A 243 0.26 13.20 48.13
N VAL A 244 1.08 12.77 47.16
CA VAL A 244 1.38 11.36 46.91
C VAL A 244 2.87 11.10 47.11
N GLY A 245 3.21 10.20 48.03
CA GLY A 245 4.59 9.93 48.45
C GLY A 245 5.23 11.18 49.07
N ASP A 246 6.41 11.55 48.59
CA ASP A 246 7.12 12.79 48.95
C ASP A 246 6.85 13.93 47.93
N GLY A 247 5.74 13.83 47.20
CA GLY A 247 5.34 14.80 46.18
C GLY A 247 4.90 16.15 46.75
N GLN A 248 4.68 17.12 45.85
CA GLN A 248 4.08 18.41 46.19
C GLN A 248 2.59 18.22 46.52
N THR A 249 2.08 18.97 47.50
CA THR A 249 0.66 19.01 47.81
C THR A 249 -0.09 19.80 46.73
N GLU A 250 -1.02 19.15 46.03
CA GLU A 250 -1.94 19.81 45.09
C GLU A 250 -3.24 20.19 45.79
N GLN A 251 -3.74 21.40 45.54
CA GLN A 251 -4.98 21.90 46.14
C GLN A 251 -6.20 21.49 45.32
N HIS A 252 -7.23 21.01 46.01
CA HIS A 252 -8.47 20.52 45.43
C HIS A 252 -9.70 21.05 46.18
N TRP A 253 -10.81 21.19 45.45
CA TRP A 253 -12.09 21.63 45.98
C TRP A 253 -13.17 20.57 45.79
N GLY A 254 -14.12 20.52 46.73
CA GLY A 254 -15.17 19.50 46.75
C GLY A 254 -14.68 18.20 47.39
N ILE A 255 -15.15 17.05 46.89
CA ILE A 255 -14.93 15.75 47.55
C ILE A 255 -14.06 14.78 46.75
N ARG A 256 -13.59 15.11 45.55
CA ARG A 256 -12.89 14.17 44.66
C ARG A 256 -11.67 14.80 43.99
N ALA A 257 -10.61 14.02 43.84
CA ALA A 257 -9.46 14.29 42.99
C ALA A 257 -9.14 13.05 42.15
N ALA A 258 -8.69 13.25 40.92
CA ALA A 258 -8.25 12.18 40.02
C ALA A 258 -6.77 12.38 39.70
N LEU A 259 -5.99 11.32 39.88
CA LEU A 259 -4.55 11.28 39.66
C LEU A 259 -4.25 10.33 38.51
N THR A 260 -3.36 10.75 37.62
CA THR A 260 -2.86 9.95 36.50
C THR A 260 -1.36 9.74 36.62
N ASP A 261 -0.81 8.76 35.89
CA ASP A 261 0.63 8.48 35.82
C ASP A 261 1.29 8.13 37.17
N LEU A 262 0.57 7.42 38.03
CA LEU A 262 1.09 6.94 39.30
C LEU A 262 2.09 5.80 39.11
N LYS A 263 3.13 5.79 39.94
CA LYS A 263 4.10 4.69 39.99
C LYS A 263 3.42 3.44 40.57
N PRO A 264 3.46 2.28 39.88
CA PRO A 264 2.94 1.04 40.44
C PRO A 264 3.65 0.65 41.75
N GLY A 265 2.91 0.08 42.68
CA GLY A 265 3.40 -0.31 44.00
C GLY A 265 2.77 0.47 45.15
N PRO A 266 3.27 0.32 46.38
CA PRO A 266 2.70 0.99 47.55
C PRO A 266 2.93 2.50 47.45
N CYS A 267 1.84 3.26 47.35
CA CYS A 267 1.86 4.71 47.33
C CYS A 267 1.14 5.26 48.56
N ARG A 268 1.78 6.22 49.22
CA ARG A 268 1.26 6.93 50.39
C ARG A 268 0.47 8.15 49.91
N PHE A 269 -0.81 8.22 50.23
CA PHE A 269 -1.68 9.36 49.94
C PHE A 269 -1.91 10.13 51.23
N VAL A 270 -1.62 11.43 51.21
CA VAL A 270 -1.81 12.33 52.35
C VAL A 270 -2.80 13.39 51.93
N ALA A 271 -3.93 13.47 52.63
CA ALA A 271 -4.91 14.53 52.46
C ALA A 271 -4.88 15.44 53.69
N GLU A 272 -4.85 16.75 53.48
CA GLU A 272 -4.80 17.75 54.54
C GLU A 272 -5.75 18.92 54.26
N GLY A 273 -6.32 19.52 55.29
CA GLY A 273 -7.25 20.64 55.13
C GLY A 273 -7.49 21.38 56.44
N VAL A 274 -8.34 22.40 56.39
CA VAL A 274 -8.76 23.16 57.58
C VAL A 274 -10.28 23.01 57.75
N LEU A 275 -10.69 22.52 58.92
CA LEU A 275 -12.09 22.35 59.28
C LEU A 275 -12.38 23.18 60.53
N LYS A 276 -13.21 24.23 60.40
CA LYS A 276 -13.57 25.14 61.52
C LYS A 276 -12.33 25.77 62.19
N GLY A 277 -11.33 26.14 61.39
CA GLY A 277 -10.08 26.72 61.88
C GLY A 277 -9.08 25.75 62.53
N CYS A 278 -9.34 24.44 62.51
CA CYS A 278 -8.38 23.41 62.94
C CYS A 278 -7.81 22.67 61.73
N SER A 279 -6.48 22.49 61.69
CA SER A 279 -5.83 21.66 60.67
C SER A 279 -6.15 20.18 60.91
N VAL A 280 -6.75 19.54 59.91
CA VAL A 280 -7.16 18.13 59.89
C VAL A 280 -6.38 17.38 58.81
N ARG A 281 -6.00 16.13 59.08
CA ARG A 281 -5.14 15.34 58.19
C ARG A 281 -5.50 13.86 58.25
N ASP A 282 -5.51 13.22 57.09
CA ASP A 282 -5.66 11.78 56.94
C ASP A 282 -4.58 11.23 55.99
N GLU A 283 -4.22 9.97 56.19
CA GLU A 283 -3.16 9.33 55.42
C GLU A 283 -3.47 7.86 55.18
N LEU A 284 -3.32 7.43 53.93
CA LEU A 284 -3.55 6.04 53.55
C LEU A 284 -2.49 5.55 52.58
N THR A 285 -1.92 4.38 52.85
CA THR A 285 -1.06 3.69 51.89
C THR A 285 -1.88 2.67 51.12
N VAL A 286 -1.88 2.79 49.79
CA VAL A 286 -2.64 1.92 48.90
C VAL A 286 -1.71 1.33 47.84
N GLU A 287 -1.93 0.06 47.53
CA GLU A 287 -1.20 -0.62 46.47
C GLU A 287 -1.77 -0.21 45.10
N VAL A 288 -1.01 0.59 44.36
CA VAL A 288 -1.39 1.04 43.03
C VAL A 288 -1.07 -0.08 42.04
N PRO A 289 -2.07 -0.60 41.30
CA PRO A 289 -1.85 -1.71 40.38
C PRO A 289 -0.93 -1.29 39.23
N GLN A 290 -0.32 -2.27 38.56
CA GLN A 290 0.50 -1.98 37.36
C GLN A 290 -0.32 -1.35 36.23
N GLN A 291 -1.64 -1.58 36.18
CA GLN A 291 -2.58 -1.00 35.23
C GLN A 291 -3.97 -0.85 35.89
N GLY A 292 -4.69 0.23 35.56
CA GLY A 292 -6.06 0.47 36.05
C GLY A 292 -6.17 1.68 37.00
N ILE A 293 -7.38 1.90 37.52
CA ILE A 293 -7.69 2.99 38.45
C ILE A 293 -8.07 2.40 39.81
N VAL A 294 -7.46 2.89 40.88
CA VAL A 294 -7.84 2.54 42.25
C VAL A 294 -8.70 3.64 42.87
N ASP A 295 -9.80 3.26 43.52
CA ASP A 295 -10.64 4.20 44.26
C ASP A 295 -10.21 4.23 45.73
N ILE A 296 -9.89 5.43 46.22
CA ILE A 296 -9.39 5.69 47.56
C ILE A 296 -10.41 6.55 48.29
N ARG A 297 -10.73 6.21 49.54
CA ARG A 297 -11.63 7.00 50.39
C ARG A 297 -10.89 7.43 51.65
N MET A 298 -10.92 8.74 51.92
CA MET A 298 -10.26 9.37 53.07
C MET A 298 -11.27 10.25 53.81
N THR A 299 -11.11 10.38 55.11
CA THR A 299 -11.97 11.22 55.95
C THR A 299 -11.09 12.03 56.89
N LEU A 300 -11.04 13.34 56.70
CA LEU A 300 -10.19 14.22 57.50
C LEU A 300 -10.82 14.44 58.87
N ASN A 301 -10.12 14.07 59.95
CA ASN A 301 -10.58 14.25 61.33
C ASN A 301 -9.69 15.24 62.09
#